data_AF-A0A382UWF5-F1
#
_entry.id   AF-A0A382UWF5-F1
#
_cell.length_a   1.000
_cell.length_b   1.000
_cell.length_c   1.000
_cell.angle_alpha   90.00
_cell.angle_beta   90.00
_cell.angle_gamma   90.00
#
_symmetry.space_group_name_H-M   'P 1'
#
loop_
_entity.id
_entity.type
_entity.pdbx_description
1 polymer ?
#
loop_
_entity_poly.entity_id
_entity_poly.type
_entity_poly.pdbx_seq_one_letter_code
_entity_poly.pdbx_strand_id
1 'polypeptide(L)'
;MGREIDKSHKTALKENDKMKKFNCKATAVTFGLLWGGLIFLVHISNLTWPGYGQAALDVIASIYPGYHPTASFAQVLIGTLYGLLDGAVGGVLFAWLYNLWAEKFAGCIHCSHGAE
;
A
#
# COMPACT_ATOMS: atom_id res chain seq x y z
N MET A 1 22.56 40.31 0.20
CA MET A 1 21.24 40.05 0.81
C MET A 1 20.34 39.16 -0.06
N GLY A 2 20.14 39.42 -1.36
CA GLY A 2 19.27 38.59 -2.22
C GLY A 2 19.66 37.12 -2.43
N ARG A 3 20.96 36.78 -2.46
CA ARG A 3 21.43 35.38 -2.60
C ARG A 3 21.12 34.48 -1.40
N GLU A 4 21.01 35.06 -0.20
CA GLU A 4 20.63 34.33 1.02
C GLU A 4 19.13 34.00 1.00
N ILE A 5 18.30 34.95 0.53
CA ILE A 5 16.85 34.78 0.42
C ILE A 5 16.49 33.71 -0.63
N ASP A 6 17.17 33.66 -1.78
CA ASP A 6 16.98 32.61 -2.80
C ASP A 6 17.33 31.21 -2.28
N LYS A 7 18.44 31.06 -1.55
CA LYS A 7 18.82 29.78 -0.93
C LYS A 7 17.80 29.33 0.10
N SER A 8 17.32 30.24 0.95
CA SER A 8 16.31 29.92 1.96
C SER A 8 15.00 29.47 1.31
N HIS A 9 14.59 30.12 0.23
CA HIS A 9 13.37 29.78 -0.49
C HIS A 9 13.46 28.43 -1.22
N LYS A 10 14.55 28.16 -1.96
CA LYS A 10 14.76 26.84 -2.60
C LYS A 10 14.84 25.70 -1.60
N THR A 11 15.41 25.93 -0.43
CA THR A 11 15.51 24.91 0.63
C THR A 11 14.12 24.59 1.20
N ALA A 12 13.31 25.61 1.50
CA ALA A 12 11.94 25.43 1.96
C ALA A 12 11.07 24.70 0.92
N LEU A 13 11.18 25.03 -0.37
CA LEU A 13 10.45 24.32 -1.43
C LEU A 13 10.87 22.84 -1.52
N LYS A 14 12.17 22.55 -1.40
CA LYS A 14 12.69 21.17 -1.45
C LYS A 14 12.26 20.33 -0.24
N GLU A 15 12.13 20.95 0.93
CA GLU A 15 11.59 20.31 2.14
C GLU A 15 10.09 20.02 2.00
N ASN A 16 9.31 20.99 1.50
CA ASN A 16 7.88 20.79 1.24
C ASN A 16 7.60 19.68 0.22
N ASP A 17 8.50 19.50 -0.75
CA ASP A 17 8.40 18.43 -1.74
C ASP A 17 8.72 17.05 -1.14
N LYS A 18 9.63 16.97 -0.16
CA LYS A 18 9.83 15.75 0.63
C LYS A 18 8.61 15.40 1.50
N MET A 19 7.90 16.41 2.00
CA MET A 19 6.83 16.24 2.99
C MET A 19 5.52 15.68 2.42
N LYS A 20 5.31 15.74 1.09
CA LYS A 20 4.07 15.26 0.45
C LYS A 20 4.15 13.86 -0.16
N LYS A 21 5.24 13.11 0.06
CA LYS A 21 5.46 11.82 -0.63
C LYS A 21 5.26 10.65 0.34
N PHE A 22 4.38 9.71 0.00
CA PHE A 22 4.29 8.44 0.73
C PHE A 22 5.59 7.65 0.56
N ASN A 23 6.08 7.09 1.66
CA ASN A 23 7.23 6.20 1.65
C ASN A 23 6.80 4.81 1.17
N CYS A 24 7.23 4.43 -0.03
CA CYS A 24 6.86 3.16 -0.66
C CYS A 24 7.15 1.94 0.24
N LYS A 25 8.26 1.94 0.99
CA LYS A 25 8.59 0.80 1.88
C LYS A 25 7.63 0.71 3.05
N ALA A 26 7.34 1.84 3.69
CA ALA A 26 6.40 1.88 4.82
C ALA A 26 5.00 1.45 4.36
N THR A 27 4.51 2.01 3.25
CA THR A 27 3.19 1.67 2.71
C THR A 27 3.10 0.20 2.29
N ALA A 28 4.15 -0.35 1.65
CA ALA A 28 4.19 -1.77 1.29
C ALA A 28 4.08 -2.67 2.51
N VAL A 29 4.86 -2.42 3.57
CA VAL A 29 4.82 -3.23 4.79
C VAL A 29 3.47 -3.10 5.47
N THR A 30 2.91 -1.89 5.60
CA THR A 30 1.61 -1.69 6.23
C THR A 30 0.49 -2.40 5.48
N PHE A 31 0.39 -2.24 4.16
CA PHE A 31 -0.65 -2.92 3.37
C PHE A 31 -0.45 -4.43 3.32
N GLY A 32 0.79 -4.89 3.20
CA GLY A 32 1.13 -6.31 3.30
C GLY A 32 0.62 -6.91 4.60
N LEU A 33 1.01 -6.34 5.75
CA LEU A 33 0.58 -6.82 7.06
C LEU A 33 -0.93 -6.74 7.26
N LEU A 34 -1.59 -5.69 6.79
CA LEU A 34 -3.05 -5.56 6.88
C LEU A 34 -3.75 -6.66 6.07
N TRP A 35 -3.39 -6.83 4.79
CA TRP A 35 -4.06 -7.80 3.92
C TRP A 35 -3.71 -9.25 4.28
N GLY A 36 -2.43 -9.55 4.42
CA GLY A 36 -1.95 -10.86 4.85
C GLY A 36 -2.46 -11.23 6.26
N GLY A 37 -2.54 -10.26 7.17
CA GLY A 37 -3.09 -10.44 8.51
C GLY A 37 -4.59 -10.77 8.49
N LEU A 38 -5.37 -10.10 7.66
CA LEU A 38 -6.80 -10.42 7.50
C LEU A 38 -7.00 -11.83 6.94
N ILE A 39 -6.26 -12.22 5.90
CA ILE A 39 -6.32 -13.59 5.36
C ILE A 39 -5.92 -14.60 6.43
N PHE A 40 -4.84 -14.35 7.18
CA PHE A 40 -4.40 -15.19 8.28
C PHE A 40 -5.51 -15.39 9.33
N LEU A 41 -6.15 -14.31 9.79
CA LEU A 41 -7.21 -14.37 10.79
C LEU A 41 -8.42 -15.18 10.30
N VAL A 42 -8.86 -14.96 9.06
CA VAL A 42 -9.96 -15.74 8.47
C VAL A 42 -9.61 -17.22 8.38
N HIS A 43 -8.39 -17.54 7.94
CA HIS A 43 -7.95 -18.93 7.78
C HIS A 43 -7.76 -19.66 9.12
N ILE A 44 -7.21 -18.99 10.14
CA ILE A 44 -7.11 -19.53 11.51
C ILE A 44 -8.50 -19.75 12.11
N SER A 45 -9.44 -18.85 11.82
CA SER A 45 -10.83 -19.01 12.25
C SER A 45 -11.47 -20.21 11.56
N ASN A 46 -11.18 -20.46 10.27
CA ASN A 46 -11.61 -21.65 9.54
C ASN A 46 -11.00 -22.95 10.10
N LEU A 47 -9.75 -22.92 10.59
CA LEU A 47 -9.14 -24.07 11.28
C LEU A 47 -9.88 -24.42 12.58
N THR A 48 -10.33 -23.42 13.33
CA THR A 48 -11.03 -23.61 14.60
C THR A 48 -12.49 -23.98 14.39
N TRP A 49 -13.13 -23.35 13.40
CA TRP A 49 -14.52 -23.55 13.02
C TRP A 49 -14.59 -23.88 11.52
N PRO A 50 -14.56 -25.18 11.16
CA PRO A 50 -14.60 -25.61 9.77
C PRO A 50 -15.77 -24.97 9.01
N GLY A 51 -15.46 -24.33 7.88
CA GLY A 51 -16.41 -23.61 7.04
C GLY A 51 -16.55 -22.11 7.35
N TYR A 52 -15.94 -21.59 8.43
CA TYR A 52 -15.91 -20.15 8.69
C TYR A 52 -15.19 -19.40 7.57
N GLY A 53 -15.83 -18.37 7.00
CA GLY A 53 -15.23 -17.56 5.95
C GLY A 53 -15.02 -18.29 4.60
N GLN A 54 -15.65 -19.46 4.40
CA GLN A 54 -15.41 -20.31 3.22
C GLN A 54 -15.57 -19.55 1.89
N ALA A 55 -16.63 -18.74 1.76
CA ALA A 55 -16.85 -17.96 0.54
C ALA A 55 -15.69 -17.00 0.21
N ALA A 56 -15.05 -16.41 1.23
CA ALA A 56 -13.87 -15.58 1.02
C ALA A 56 -12.64 -16.43 0.64
N LEU A 57 -12.47 -17.60 1.26
CA LEU A 57 -11.39 -18.54 0.94
C LEU A 57 -11.52 -19.11 -0.48
N ASP A 58 -12.73 -19.35 -0.96
CA ASP A 58 -13.00 -19.82 -2.32
C ASP A 58 -12.65 -18.76 -3.36
N VAL A 59 -12.94 -17.48 -3.09
CA VAL A 59 -12.48 -16.36 -3.93
C VAL A 59 -10.95 -16.32 -3.96
N ILE A 60 -10.29 -16.43 -2.81
CA ILE A 60 -8.82 -16.47 -2.71
C ILE A 60 -8.24 -17.64 -3.53
N ALA A 61 -8.86 -18.82 -3.45
CA ALA A 61 -8.46 -19.99 -4.22
C ALA A 61 -8.60 -19.82 -5.74
N SER A 62 -9.56 -19.00 -6.19
CA SER A 62 -9.68 -18.68 -7.62
C SER A 62 -8.54 -17.80 -8.15
N ILE A 63 -7.91 -17.02 -7.27
CA ILE A 63 -6.85 -16.06 -7.62
C ILE A 63 -5.47 -16.71 -7.54
N TYR A 64 -5.24 -17.58 -6.54
CA TYR A 64 -3.93 -18.16 -6.28
C TYR A 64 -3.88 -19.67 -6.58
N PRO A 65 -3.27 -20.06 -7.70
CA PRO A 65 -3.06 -21.47 -8.02
C PRO A 65 -2.28 -22.20 -6.92
N GLY A 66 -2.73 -23.41 -6.58
CA GLY A 66 -2.10 -24.25 -5.56
C GLY A 66 -2.54 -23.96 -4.12
N TYR A 67 -3.37 -22.93 -3.92
CA TYR A 67 -4.08 -22.75 -2.66
C TYR A 67 -5.42 -23.50 -2.71
N HIS A 68 -5.66 -24.29 -1.67
CA HIS A 68 -6.90 -25.03 -1.50
C HIS A 68 -7.60 -24.50 -0.24
N PRO A 69 -8.89 -24.15 -0.32
CA PRO A 69 -9.62 -23.56 0.80
C PRO A 69 -10.07 -24.67 1.76
N THR A 70 -9.10 -25.41 2.29
CA THR A 70 -9.28 -26.49 3.26
C THR A 70 -8.72 -26.06 4.61
N ALA A 71 -9.32 -26.57 5.68
CA ALA A 71 -8.86 -26.33 7.06
C ALA A 71 -7.53 -27.07 7.32
N SER A 72 -6.43 -26.55 6.77
CA SER A 72 -5.07 -27.06 6.93
C SER A 72 -4.09 -25.94 7.26
N PHE A 73 -3.18 -26.21 8.20
CA PHE A 73 -2.14 -25.25 8.58
C PHE A 73 -1.23 -24.86 7.42
N ALA A 74 -0.97 -25.79 6.49
CA ALA A 74 -0.21 -25.49 5.27
C ALA A 74 -0.92 -24.44 4.40
N GLN A 75 -2.26 -24.51 4.33
CA GLN A 75 -3.06 -23.57 3.54
C GLN A 75 -3.15 -22.20 4.22
N VAL A 76 -3.17 -22.14 5.56
CA VAL A 76 -3.00 -20.87 6.28
C VAL A 76 -1.71 -20.17 5.84
N LEU A 77 -0.58 -20.88 5.86
CA LEU A 77 0.71 -20.30 5.48
C LEU A 77 0.72 -19.82 4.03
N ILE A 78 0.24 -20.64 3.09
CA ILE A 78 0.18 -20.30 1.67
C ILE A 78 -0.70 -19.06 1.45
N GLY A 79 -1.91 -19.05 2.01
CA GLY A 79 -2.85 -17.93 1.88
C GLY A 79 -2.30 -16.64 2.50
N THR A 80 -1.67 -16.71 3.67
CA THR A 80 -1.05 -15.55 4.31
C THR A 80 0.13 -15.02 3.50
N LEU A 81 0.99 -15.88 2.95
CA LEU A 81 2.11 -15.45 2.11
C LEU A 81 1.62 -14.74 0.84
N TYR A 82 0.62 -15.30 0.15
CA TYR A 82 0.00 -14.61 -0.98
C TYR A 82 -0.62 -13.28 -0.56
N GLY A 83 -1.37 -13.24 0.55
CA GLY A 83 -1.94 -11.99 1.08
C GLY A 83 -0.91 -10.93 1.43
N LEU A 84 0.22 -11.31 2.02
CA LEU A 84 1.32 -10.40 2.33
C LEU A 84 1.92 -9.81 1.04
N LEU A 85 2.14 -10.65 0.03
CA LEU A 85 2.68 -10.22 -1.26
C LEU A 85 1.72 -9.28 -1.98
N ASP A 86 0.44 -9.65 -2.09
CA ASP A 86 -0.58 -8.84 -2.76
C ASP A 86 -0.80 -7.51 -2.06
N GLY A 87 -0.86 -7.52 -0.72
CA GLY A 87 -0.92 -6.30 0.08
C GLY A 87 0.32 -5.43 -0.13
N ALA A 88 1.52 -6.01 -0.15
CA ALA A 88 2.75 -5.25 -0.36
C ALA A 88 2.79 -4.61 -1.75
N VAL A 89 2.43 -5.36 -2.80
CA VAL A 89 2.33 -4.85 -4.16
C VAL A 89 1.29 -3.72 -4.24
N GLY A 90 0.10 -3.93 -3.68
CA GLY A 90 -0.94 -2.90 -3.59
C GLY A 90 -0.46 -1.63 -2.87
N GLY A 91 0.28 -1.78 -1.78
CA GLY A 91 0.88 -0.66 -1.05
C GLY A 91 1.94 0.10 -1.85
N VAL A 92 2.80 -0.59 -2.60
CA VAL A 92 3.77 0.05 -3.51
C VAL A 92 3.04 0.81 -4.62
N LEU A 93 2.06 0.18 -5.26
CA LEU A 93 1.26 0.80 -6.32
C LEU A 93 0.51 2.03 -5.81
N PHE A 94 -0.07 1.95 -4.61
CA PHE A 94 -0.74 3.07 -3.97
C PHE A 94 0.23 4.23 -3.72
N ALA A 95 1.38 3.97 -3.10
CA ALA A 95 2.37 5.01 -2.82
C ALA A 95 2.91 5.64 -4.11
N TRP A 96 3.18 4.83 -5.13
CA TRP A 96 3.63 5.31 -6.44
C TRP A 96 2.59 6.20 -7.11
N LEU A 97 1.34 5.74 -7.18
CA LEU A 97 0.25 6.50 -7.79
C LEU A 97 0.02 7.80 -7.00
N TYR A 98 -0.07 7.75 -5.67
CA TYR A 98 -0.23 8.97 -4.88
C TYR A 98 0.87 9.99 -5.16
N ASN A 99 2.13 9.55 -5.18
CA ASN A 99 3.26 10.44 -5.43
C ASN A 99 3.22 11.06 -6.84
N LEU A 100 2.84 10.27 -7.86
CA LEU A 100 2.70 10.75 -9.24
C LEU A 100 1.67 11.89 -9.35
N TRP A 101 0.50 11.72 -8.73
CA TRP A 101 -0.57 12.72 -8.80
C TRP A 101 -0.27 13.93 -7.92
N ALA A 102 0.36 13.73 -6.76
CA ALA A 102 0.79 14.82 -5.88
C ALA A 102 1.78 15.77 -6.57
N GLU A 103 2.73 15.23 -7.35
CA GLU A 103 3.67 16.04 -8.14
C GLU A 103 2.96 16.81 -9.27
N LYS A 104 2.05 16.15 -9.99
CA LYS A 104 1.31 16.77 -11.09
C LYS A 104 0.43 17.94 -10.63
N PHE A 105 -0.26 17.80 -9.49
CA PHE A 105 -1.12 18.87 -8.97
C PHE A 105 -0.34 20.00 -8.29
N ALA A 106 0.84 19.74 -7.71
CA ALA A 106 1.70 20.78 -7.16
C ALA A 106 2.18 21.77 -8.25
N GLY A 107 2.43 21.28 -9.47
CA GLY A 107 2.78 22.12 -10.62
C GLY A 107 1.65 23.05 -11.09
N CYS A 108 0.38 22.65 -10.94
CA CYS A 108 -0.76 23.48 -11.34
C CYS A 108 -0.99 24.70 -10.43
N ILE A 109 -0.66 24.62 -9.13
CA ILE A 109 -0.85 25.75 -8.19
C ILE A 109 0.10 26.90 -8.53
N HIS A 110 1.32 26.60 -9.01
CA HIS A 110 2.29 27.63 -9.36
C HIS A 110 1.89 28.42 -10.61
N CYS A 111 1.07 27.83 -11.49
CA CYS A 111 0.59 28.50 -12.71
C CYS A 111 -0.58 29.47 -12.45
N SER A 112 -1.24 29.40 -11.30
CA SER A 112 -2.37 30.27 -10.94
C SER A 112 -1.95 31.58 -10.27
N HIS A 113 -0.71 31.70 -9.77
CA HIS A 113 -0.22 32.92 -9.07
C HIS A 113 0.66 33.83 -9.95
N GLY A 114 0.88 33.49 -11.21
CA GLY A 114 1.67 34.29 -12.16
C GLY A 114 0.83 35.11 -13.15
N ALA A 115 -0.47 35.25 -12.89
CA ALA A 115 -1.44 35.90 -13.77
C ALA A 115 -2.02 37.21 -13.18
N GLU A 116 -1.31 37.84 -12.23
CA GLU A 116 -1.63 39.17 -11.69
C GLU A 116 -0.40 40.07 -11.69
#